data_AF-A0A2X2VYT5-F1
#
_entry.id   AF-A0A2X2VYT5-F1
#
_cell.length_a   1.000
_cell.length_b   1.000
_cell.length_c   1.000
_cell.angle_alpha   90.00
_cell.angle_beta   90.00
_cell.angle_gamma   90.00
#
_symmetry.space_group_name_H-M   'P 1'
#
loop_
_entity.id
_entity.type
_entity.pdbx_description
1 polymer ?
#
loop_
_entity_poly.entity_id
_entity_poly.type
_entity_poly.pdbx_seq_one_letter_code
_entity_poly.pdbx_strand_id
1 'polypeptide(L)'
;MKNKMNLILGIILLVSIFAIGCSTVKSDKKEQTSNIKNKEVVNEVGYSKELMKMLPLNEKKDLNYSGTLEYGEKLKLFNISSDKKEMKIHIKGEVDKIADDGEGLSNLEHQFEKIYTVKEDSITEEQKNGKAKVKAIEKSTVLKAPLDKGRTWTEKVSFMGKEYPGETKILGVYTDKDNKKVVETETTIKGLEGYPNKIYKEKKVFKEQLGLIQFSNIVLLNENDIMEFSYKLNK
;
A
#
# COMPACT_ATOMS: atom_id res chain seq x y z
N MET A 1 51.41 -35.16 -43.52
CA MET A 1 50.60 -36.40 -43.57
C MET A 1 49.24 -36.06 -42.97
N LYS A 2 48.07 -36.11 -43.61
CA LYS A 2 47.56 -36.75 -44.84
C LYS A 2 46.56 -35.82 -45.56
N ASN A 3 46.70 -35.76 -46.89
CA ASN A 3 45.73 -35.74 -48.01
C ASN A 3 44.25 -35.41 -47.73
N LYS A 4 43.63 -34.41 -48.40
CA LYS A 4 43.17 -34.32 -49.82
C LYS A 4 42.02 -35.27 -50.20
N MET A 5 40.88 -34.70 -50.61
CA MET A 5 40.00 -35.11 -51.74
C MET A 5 38.86 -34.06 -51.85
N ASN A 6 38.74 -33.15 -52.83
CA ASN A 6 38.53 -33.23 -54.29
C ASN A 6 37.33 -34.06 -54.74
N LEU A 7 36.31 -33.40 -55.30
CA LEU A 7 35.58 -33.71 -56.57
C LEU A 7 34.38 -32.73 -56.68
N ILE A 8 33.90 -32.15 -57.78
CA ILE A 8 34.26 -31.88 -59.19
C ILE A 8 32.91 -31.78 -59.94
N LEU A 9 32.81 -30.81 -60.86
CA LEU A 9 31.93 -30.71 -62.04
C LEU A 9 30.40 -30.67 -61.81
N GLY A 10 29.60 -29.90 -62.54
CA GLY A 10 29.83 -29.09 -63.75
C GLY A 10 28.52 -29.02 -64.57
N ILE A 11 28.55 -28.23 -65.67
CA ILE A 11 27.65 -28.25 -66.85
C ILE A 11 26.45 -27.26 -66.77
N ILE A 12 26.57 -26.04 -67.36
CA ILE A 12 26.27 -25.60 -68.77
C ILE A 12 24.79 -25.16 -68.90
N LEU A 13 24.48 -23.86 -68.97
CA LEU A 13 24.38 -22.98 -70.17
C LEU A 13 23.00 -23.05 -70.84
N LEU A 14 22.26 -21.93 -70.85
CA LEU A 14 21.49 -21.46 -72.00
C LEU A 14 20.98 -20.02 -71.81
N VAL A 15 21.16 -19.24 -72.87
CA VAL A 15 20.87 -17.83 -73.07
C VAL A 15 19.39 -17.64 -73.45
N SER A 16 18.75 -16.58 -72.97
CA SER A 16 17.81 -15.81 -73.80
C SER A 16 17.64 -14.38 -73.27
N ILE A 17 17.76 -13.44 -74.21
CA ILE A 17 17.61 -11.99 -74.07
C ILE A 17 16.12 -11.65 -74.16
N PHE A 18 15.61 -10.69 -73.39
CA PHE A 18 14.71 -9.62 -73.89
C PHE A 18 14.67 -8.44 -72.91
N ALA A 19 14.37 -7.28 -73.50
CA ALA A 19 14.77 -5.96 -73.09
C ALA A 19 13.68 -5.18 -72.30
N ILE A 20 14.15 -4.17 -71.54
CA ILE A 20 13.51 -2.88 -71.21
C ILE A 20 12.22 -2.92 -70.36
N GLY A 21 12.28 -2.27 -69.19
CA GLY A 21 11.10 -1.87 -68.42
C GLY A 21 11.47 -1.17 -67.12
N CYS A 22 11.47 0.15 -67.14
CA CYS A 22 11.83 1.03 -66.03
C CYS A 22 10.82 0.98 -64.87
N SER A 23 11.29 0.73 -63.64
CA SER A 23 11.02 1.51 -62.42
C SER A 23 11.53 0.73 -61.20
N THR A 24 12.77 1.00 -60.80
CA THR A 24 13.43 0.35 -59.66
C THR A 24 12.91 0.91 -58.34
N VAL A 25 12.17 0.05 -57.63
CA VAL A 25 12.12 0.01 -56.16
C VAL A 25 13.44 -0.58 -55.65
N LYS A 26 14.14 0.18 -54.80
CA LYS A 26 14.99 -0.22 -53.64
C LYS A 26 15.70 1.06 -53.17
N SER A 27 15.25 1.61 -52.03
CA SER A 27 15.82 1.33 -50.71
C SER A 27 17.27 1.82 -50.61
N ASP A 28 17.41 3.11 -50.32
CA ASP A 28 18.56 3.66 -49.61
C ASP A 28 18.03 4.61 -48.52
N LYS A 29 18.59 4.44 -47.32
CA LYS A 29 18.28 5.18 -46.09
C LYS A 29 18.38 6.69 -46.34
N LYS A 30 17.29 7.41 -46.09
CA LYS A 30 17.30 8.86 -45.84
C LYS A 30 17.07 9.12 -44.36
N GLU A 31 18.10 9.65 -43.70
CA GLU A 31 17.92 10.61 -42.63
C GLU A 31 17.23 11.85 -43.19
N GLN A 32 16.07 12.18 -42.63
CA GLN A 32 15.64 13.56 -42.47
C GLN A 32 14.58 13.66 -41.37
N THR A 33 15.02 14.22 -40.25
CA THR A 33 14.30 15.11 -39.34
C THR A 33 12.77 15.16 -39.47
N SER A 34 12.07 14.71 -38.43
CA SER A 34 10.81 15.33 -38.05
C SER A 34 10.78 15.54 -36.53
N ASN A 35 10.63 16.80 -36.16
CA ASN A 35 10.42 17.27 -34.80
C ASN A 35 9.16 16.63 -34.23
N ILE A 36 9.31 15.56 -33.45
CA ILE A 36 8.27 15.15 -32.51
C ILE A 36 8.59 15.88 -31.22
N LYS A 37 7.87 17.00 -31.00
CA LYS A 37 7.66 17.51 -29.64
C LYS A 37 7.08 16.35 -28.84
N ASN A 38 7.93 15.68 -28.06
CA ASN A 38 7.49 14.88 -26.93
C ASN A 38 6.83 15.84 -25.94
N LYS A 39 5.55 16.11 -26.18
CA LYS A 39 4.65 16.49 -25.11
C LYS A 39 4.51 15.19 -24.32
N GLU A 40 5.32 15.03 -23.28
CA GLU A 40 5.00 14.11 -22.20
C GLU A 40 3.57 14.45 -21.78
N VAL A 41 2.62 13.62 -22.22
CA VAL A 41 1.33 13.55 -21.55
C VAL A 41 1.65 12.84 -20.25
N VAL A 42 2.11 13.60 -19.27
CA VAL A 42 2.05 13.19 -17.87
C VAL A 42 0.56 12.96 -17.64
N ASN A 43 0.13 11.70 -17.68
CA ASN A 43 -1.18 11.35 -17.17
C ASN A 43 -1.17 11.75 -15.70
N GLU A 44 -1.77 12.89 -15.40
CA GLU A 44 -1.92 13.39 -14.04
C GLU A 44 -2.79 12.37 -13.30
N VAL A 45 -2.14 11.54 -12.47
CA VAL A 45 -2.83 10.62 -11.58
C VAL A 45 -3.56 11.46 -10.54
N GLY A 46 -4.88 11.27 -10.42
CA GLY A 46 -5.76 12.04 -9.53
C GLY A 46 -5.68 11.63 -8.05
N TYR A 47 -4.58 11.01 -7.62
CA TYR A 47 -4.33 10.65 -6.23
C TYR A 47 -3.01 11.28 -5.73
N SER A 48 -2.94 11.59 -4.43
CA SER A 48 -1.80 12.32 -3.88
C SER A 48 -0.54 11.48 -3.79
N LYS A 49 0.49 11.91 -4.53
CA LYS A 49 1.87 11.38 -4.42
C LYS A 49 2.47 11.64 -3.05
N GLU A 50 2.08 12.72 -2.36
CA GLU A 50 2.55 13.00 -0.99
C GLU A 50 1.98 11.97 0.00
N LEU A 51 0.67 11.75 -0.04
CA LEU A 51 -0.01 10.78 0.83
C LEU A 51 0.45 9.35 0.53
N MET A 52 0.64 9.01 -0.74
CA MET A 52 1.18 7.71 -1.15
C MET A 52 2.52 7.39 -0.46
N LYS A 53 3.40 8.38 -0.26
CA LYS A 53 4.69 8.17 0.43
C LYS A 53 4.52 7.78 1.89
N MET A 54 3.38 8.01 2.51
CA MET A 54 3.13 7.61 3.90
C MET A 54 2.87 6.11 4.06
N LEU A 55 2.78 5.34 2.97
CA LEU A 55 2.42 3.92 2.99
C LEU A 55 3.61 2.97 2.75
N PRO A 56 3.52 1.69 3.18
CA PRO A 56 4.59 0.71 3.02
C PRO A 56 4.54 0.06 1.64
N LEU A 57 5.22 0.66 0.67
CA LEU A 57 5.22 0.20 -0.73
C LEU A 57 6.35 -0.78 -1.08
N ASN A 58 7.15 -1.22 -0.10
CA ASN A 58 8.26 -2.15 -0.33
C ASN A 58 7.80 -3.61 -0.20
N GLU A 59 7.58 -4.28 -1.33
CA GLU A 59 7.14 -5.69 -1.41
C GLU A 59 8.10 -6.70 -0.77
N LYS A 60 9.37 -6.34 -0.58
CA LYS A 60 10.39 -7.23 -0.01
C LYS A 60 10.47 -7.18 1.52
N LYS A 61 9.74 -6.26 2.16
CA LYS A 61 9.84 -6.03 3.60
C LYS A 61 8.54 -6.42 4.31
N ASP A 62 8.62 -7.45 5.13
CA ASP A 62 7.59 -7.74 6.12
C ASP A 62 7.63 -6.67 7.23
N LEU A 63 6.47 -6.23 7.68
CA LEU A 63 6.34 -5.34 8.83
C LEU A 63 5.93 -6.16 10.03
N ASN A 64 6.79 -6.23 11.03
CA ASN A 64 6.55 -7.00 12.25
C ASN A 64 6.32 -6.01 13.39
N TYR A 65 5.25 -6.21 14.15
CA TYR A 65 4.88 -5.35 15.26
C TYR A 65 4.92 -6.15 16.56
N SER A 66 5.23 -5.45 17.66
CA SER A 66 5.14 -6.00 19.01
C SER A 66 4.48 -4.98 19.95
N GLY A 67 3.77 -5.47 20.97
CA GLY A 67 2.92 -4.64 21.81
C GLY A 67 2.60 -5.19 23.19
N THR A 68 1.63 -4.54 23.82
CA THR A 68 1.05 -4.88 25.12
C THR A 68 0.57 -6.35 25.15
N LEU A 69 0.73 -7.03 26.29
CA LEU A 69 0.31 -8.43 26.49
C LEU A 69 0.86 -9.41 25.45
N GLU A 70 2.14 -9.28 25.11
CA GLU A 70 2.79 -10.14 24.11
C GLU A 70 2.14 -10.11 22.73
N TYR A 71 1.34 -9.07 22.45
CA TYR A 71 0.73 -8.89 21.14
C TYR A 71 1.81 -8.79 20.07
N GLY A 72 1.69 -9.62 19.05
CA GLY A 72 2.49 -9.55 17.84
C GLY A 72 1.60 -9.61 16.61
N GLU A 73 1.97 -8.86 15.58
CA GLU A 73 1.36 -9.02 14.26
C GLU A 73 2.40 -8.86 13.16
N LYS A 74 2.20 -9.58 12.07
CA LYS A 74 2.99 -9.47 10.85
C LYS A 74 2.12 -9.00 9.70
N LEU A 75 2.58 -7.99 8.98
CA LEU A 75 1.93 -7.48 7.77
C LEU A 75 2.83 -7.70 6.55
N LYS A 76 2.21 -8.11 5.45
CA LYS A 76 2.86 -8.28 4.15
C LYS A 76 2.05 -7.61 3.04
N LEU A 77 2.74 -6.81 2.23
CA LEU A 77 2.16 -6.23 1.02
C LEU A 77 1.77 -7.36 0.06
N PHE A 78 0.49 -7.41 -0.33
CA PHE A 78 -0.05 -8.45 -1.20
C PHE A 78 -0.26 -7.95 -2.63
N ASN A 79 -0.83 -6.76 -2.79
CA ASN A 79 -1.09 -6.20 -4.10
C ASN A 79 -1.17 -4.67 -4.04
N ILE A 80 -0.77 -4.03 -5.13
CA ILE A 80 -1.02 -2.61 -5.39
C ILE A 80 -1.81 -2.51 -6.69
N SER A 81 -2.93 -1.81 -6.66
CA SER A 81 -3.70 -1.46 -7.86
C SER A 81 -3.94 0.04 -7.90
N SER A 82 -4.06 0.61 -9.10
CA SER A 82 -4.40 2.02 -9.25
C SER A 82 -5.15 2.27 -10.54
N ASP A 83 -5.96 3.33 -10.53
CA ASP A 83 -6.56 3.93 -11.71
C ASP A 83 -6.30 5.45 -11.71
N LYS A 84 -7.03 6.21 -12.53
CA LYS A 84 -6.85 7.67 -12.62
C LYS A 84 -7.30 8.43 -11.36
N LYS A 85 -8.11 7.83 -10.48
CA LYS A 85 -8.74 8.48 -9.33
C LYS A 85 -8.17 8.02 -8.00
N GLU A 86 -7.79 6.74 -7.89
CA GLU A 86 -7.34 6.17 -6.63
C GLU A 86 -6.26 5.11 -6.80
N MET A 87 -5.49 4.93 -5.74
CA MET A 87 -4.54 3.83 -5.57
C MET A 87 -4.97 3.00 -4.36
N LYS A 88 -5.00 1.68 -4.50
CA LYS A 88 -5.30 0.73 -3.44
C LYS A 88 -4.07 -0.11 -3.11
N ILE A 89 -3.75 -0.17 -1.82
CA ILE A 89 -2.66 -0.96 -1.27
C ILE A 89 -3.29 -2.04 -0.40
N HIS A 90 -3.19 -3.29 -0.84
CA HIS A 90 -3.74 -4.45 -0.15
C HIS A 90 -2.65 -5.14 0.65
N ILE A 91 -2.87 -5.28 1.96
CA ILE A 91 -1.95 -5.88 2.92
C ILE A 91 -2.65 -7.08 3.55
N LYS A 92 -1.93 -8.20 3.63
CA LYS A 92 -2.31 -9.36 4.44
C LYS A 92 -1.64 -9.27 5.80
N GLY A 93 -2.42 -9.49 6.85
CA GLY A 93 -1.96 -9.47 8.22
C GLY A 93 -2.23 -10.81 8.91
N GLU A 94 -1.38 -11.13 9.89
CA GLU A 94 -1.54 -12.27 10.79
C GLU A 94 -1.16 -11.83 12.21
N VAL A 95 -2.03 -12.11 13.17
CA VAL A 95 -1.74 -11.93 14.60
C VAL A 95 -1.03 -13.17 15.11
N ASP A 96 0.03 -12.99 15.90
CA ASP A 96 0.78 -14.09 16.49
C ASP A 96 -0.13 -14.91 17.42
N LYS A 97 0.02 -16.23 17.35
CA LYS A 97 -0.68 -17.13 18.27
C LYS A 97 0.00 -17.08 19.63
N ILE A 98 -0.72 -16.61 20.63
CA ILE A 98 -0.31 -16.86 22.02
C ILE A 98 -0.49 -18.35 22.26
N ALA A 99 0.58 -19.01 22.73
CA ALA A 99 0.56 -20.45 22.99
C ALA A 99 -0.31 -20.73 24.21
N ASP A 100 -1.62 -20.85 24.00
CA ASP A 100 -2.57 -21.34 24.99
C ASP A 100 -3.08 -22.70 24.53
N ASP A 101 -3.03 -23.68 25.41
CA ASP A 101 -3.23 -25.11 25.25
C ASP A 101 -4.72 -25.54 25.19
N GLY A 102 -5.62 -24.58 24.94
CA GLY A 102 -7.07 -24.79 24.79
C GLY A 102 -7.56 -24.91 23.34
N GLU A 103 -8.89 -25.04 23.16
CA GLU A 103 -9.56 -24.93 21.84
C GLU A 103 -9.40 -23.50 21.27
N GLY A 104 -8.21 -23.24 20.73
CA GLY A 104 -7.82 -21.92 20.22
C GLY A 104 -8.58 -21.53 18.96
N LEU A 105 -8.53 -20.23 18.66
CA LEU A 105 -9.03 -19.67 17.40
C LEU A 105 -8.37 -20.38 16.20
N SER A 106 -9.16 -20.59 15.14
CA SER A 106 -8.66 -21.14 13.88
C SER A 106 -7.57 -20.25 13.26
N ASN A 107 -6.75 -20.81 12.35
CA ASN A 107 -5.75 -20.02 11.63
C ASN A 107 -6.36 -18.81 10.89
N LEU A 108 -7.57 -18.99 10.33
CA LEU A 108 -8.28 -17.94 9.61
C LEU A 108 -8.70 -16.78 10.54
N GLU A 109 -8.94 -17.06 11.82
CA GLU A 109 -9.33 -16.04 12.80
C GLU A 109 -8.16 -15.16 13.24
N HIS A 110 -6.92 -15.60 12.99
CA HIS A 110 -5.71 -14.79 13.17
C HIS A 110 -5.34 -13.97 11.94
N GLN A 111 -5.88 -14.34 10.78
CA GLN A 111 -5.60 -13.67 9.51
C GLN A 111 -6.58 -12.53 9.25
N PHE A 112 -6.06 -11.45 8.67
CA PHE A 112 -6.85 -10.30 8.30
C PHE A 112 -6.32 -9.61 7.05
N GLU A 113 -7.13 -8.71 6.51
CA GLU A 113 -6.73 -7.84 5.43
C GLU A 113 -6.81 -6.39 5.86
N LYS A 114 -5.87 -5.58 5.37
CA LYS A 114 -5.87 -4.14 5.50
C LYS A 114 -5.74 -3.53 4.11
N ILE A 115 -6.63 -2.62 3.77
CA ILE A 115 -6.67 -1.93 2.48
C ILE A 115 -6.52 -0.44 2.74
N TYR A 116 -5.47 0.17 2.19
CA TYR A 116 -5.38 1.62 2.12
C TYR A 116 -5.87 2.09 0.76
N THR A 117 -6.78 3.06 0.73
CA THR A 117 -7.21 3.74 -0.50
C THR A 117 -6.71 5.18 -0.47
N VAL A 118 -5.79 5.52 -1.38
CA VAL A 118 -5.24 6.86 -1.55
C VAL A 118 -6.04 7.58 -2.64
N LYS A 119 -6.57 8.75 -2.30
CA LYS A 119 -7.24 9.69 -3.22
C LYS A 119 -6.43 10.99 -3.30
N GLU A 120 -7.00 11.99 -3.97
CA GLU A 120 -6.39 13.31 -4.12
C GLU A 120 -6.00 13.96 -2.78
N ASP A 121 -6.83 13.82 -1.75
CA ASP A 121 -6.65 14.53 -0.49
C ASP A 121 -6.70 13.64 0.76
N SER A 122 -6.84 12.32 0.62
CA SER A 122 -7.08 11.43 1.75
C SER A 122 -6.47 10.04 1.60
N ILE A 123 -6.15 9.41 2.74
CA ILE A 123 -5.95 7.96 2.85
C ILE A 123 -7.05 7.39 3.73
N THR A 124 -7.86 6.50 3.20
CA THR A 124 -8.79 5.66 3.96
C THR A 124 -8.14 4.33 4.27
N GLU A 125 -8.19 3.89 5.53
CA GLU A 125 -7.84 2.54 5.95
C GLU A 125 -9.14 1.74 6.14
N GLU A 126 -9.18 0.53 5.59
CA GLU A 126 -10.24 -0.44 5.83
C GLU A 126 -9.61 -1.77 6.24
N GLN A 127 -10.13 -2.38 7.30
CA GLN A 127 -9.66 -3.62 7.87
C GLN A 127 -10.78 -4.66 7.87
N LYS A 128 -10.48 -5.86 7.41
CA LYS A 128 -11.45 -6.97 7.27
C LYS A 128 -10.97 -8.21 8.00
N ASN A 129 -11.92 -9.01 8.47
CA ASN A 129 -11.68 -10.31 9.12
C ASN A 129 -10.78 -10.21 10.37
N GLY A 130 -10.26 -11.34 10.86
CA GLY A 130 -9.30 -11.46 11.97
C GLY A 130 -9.91 -11.14 13.33
N LYS A 131 -10.50 -12.16 13.97
CA LYS A 131 -11.10 -12.04 15.30
C LYS A 131 -10.06 -11.90 16.41
N ALA A 132 -8.83 -12.40 16.21
CA ALA A 132 -7.75 -12.36 17.19
C ALA A 132 -7.14 -10.95 17.38
N LYS A 133 -7.44 -10.01 16.49
CA LYS A 133 -6.93 -8.64 16.62
C LYS A 133 -7.55 -7.91 17.79
N VAL A 134 -6.80 -6.92 18.28
CA VAL A 134 -7.36 -5.90 19.15
C VAL A 134 -8.56 -5.22 18.49
N LYS A 135 -9.59 -4.91 19.28
CA LYS A 135 -10.71 -4.09 18.83
C LYS A 135 -10.19 -2.69 18.47
N ALA A 136 -10.40 -2.27 17.24
CA ALA A 136 -10.00 -0.96 16.71
C ALA A 136 -11.00 -0.49 15.66
N ILE A 137 -10.89 0.76 15.20
CA ILE A 137 -11.70 1.26 14.08
C ILE A 137 -11.37 0.46 12.82
N GLU A 138 -12.41 -0.14 12.24
CA GLU A 138 -12.34 -1.04 11.08
C GLU A 138 -12.26 -0.24 9.78
N LYS A 139 -12.87 0.95 9.73
CA LYS A 139 -12.83 1.80 8.53
C LYS A 139 -12.88 3.29 8.90
N SER A 140 -11.89 4.05 8.43
CA SER A 140 -11.83 5.51 8.58
C SER A 140 -10.84 6.15 7.62
N THR A 141 -10.98 7.45 7.39
CA THR A 141 -9.91 8.28 6.82
C THR A 141 -8.86 8.53 7.89
N VAL A 142 -7.65 8.02 7.68
CA VAL A 142 -6.55 8.05 8.65
C VAL A 142 -5.59 9.21 8.42
N LEU A 143 -5.51 9.74 7.19
CA LEU A 143 -4.71 10.92 6.87
C LEU A 143 -5.47 11.79 5.85
N LYS A 144 -5.41 13.11 6.03
CA LYS A 144 -6.01 14.08 5.10
C LYS A 144 -5.02 15.21 4.80
N ALA A 145 -4.83 15.54 3.53
CA ALA A 145 -3.93 16.60 3.09
C ALA A 145 -4.58 18.00 3.23
N PRO A 146 -3.76 19.07 3.36
CA PRO A 146 -2.34 19.04 3.73
C PRO A 146 -2.10 18.41 5.11
N LEU A 147 -0.93 17.79 5.27
CA LEU A 147 -0.52 17.14 6.51
C LEU A 147 -0.03 18.18 7.52
N ASP A 148 -0.98 18.92 8.12
CA ASP A 148 -0.72 19.99 9.07
C ASP A 148 -1.22 19.66 10.47
N LYS A 149 -0.42 19.98 11.49
CA LYS A 149 -0.82 19.85 12.89
C LYS A 149 -2.09 20.66 13.15
N GLY A 150 -3.04 20.06 13.84
CA GLY A 150 -4.31 20.67 14.20
C GLY A 150 -5.44 20.48 13.18
N ARG A 151 -5.15 19.96 11.98
CA ARG A 151 -6.18 19.60 11.00
C ARG A 151 -7.13 18.56 11.58
N THR A 152 -8.43 18.79 11.41
CA THR A 152 -9.51 17.90 11.87
C THR A 152 -10.47 17.55 10.75
N TRP A 153 -11.12 16.39 10.87
CA TRP A 153 -12.27 16.03 10.04
C TRP A 153 -13.23 15.13 10.82
N THR A 154 -14.49 15.14 10.40
CA THR A 154 -15.54 14.27 10.94
C THR A 154 -16.08 13.40 9.81
N GLU A 155 -16.32 12.13 10.09
CA GLU A 155 -16.89 11.19 9.14
C GLU A 155 -17.67 10.08 9.87
N LYS A 156 -18.30 9.19 9.10
CA LYS A 156 -18.80 7.92 9.62
C LYS A 156 -17.65 6.91 9.60
N VAL A 157 -17.38 6.30 10.75
CA VAL A 157 -16.34 5.28 10.93
C VAL A 157 -16.98 3.96 11.32
N SER A 158 -16.47 2.84 10.77
CA SER A 158 -16.89 1.50 11.18
C SER A 158 -16.11 1.08 12.42
N PHE A 159 -16.81 0.74 13.49
CA PHE A 159 -16.24 0.23 14.73
C PHE A 159 -17.15 -0.85 15.31
N MET A 160 -16.60 -2.01 15.63
CA MET A 160 -17.37 -3.15 16.13
C MET A 160 -18.58 -3.50 15.24
N GLY A 161 -18.39 -3.45 13.92
CA GLY A 161 -19.45 -3.74 12.93
C GLY A 161 -20.60 -2.72 12.85
N LYS A 162 -20.45 -1.53 13.46
CA LYS A 162 -21.44 -0.44 13.39
C LYS A 162 -20.79 0.87 12.97
N GLU A 163 -21.59 1.75 12.37
CA GLU A 163 -21.15 3.08 11.93
C GLU A 163 -21.38 4.13 13.02
N TYR A 164 -20.33 4.85 13.39
CA TYR A 164 -20.38 5.93 14.39
C TYR A 164 -19.87 7.25 13.81
N PRO A 165 -20.36 8.41 14.30
CA PRO A 165 -19.67 9.67 14.02
C PRO A 165 -18.30 9.67 14.70
N GLY A 166 -17.23 9.72 13.91
CA GLY A 166 -15.85 9.83 14.39
C GLY A 166 -15.26 11.20 14.06
N GLU A 167 -14.46 11.75 14.97
CA GLU A 167 -13.64 12.94 14.74
C GLU A 167 -12.17 12.56 14.79
N THR A 168 -11.43 12.83 13.71
CA THR A 168 -9.99 12.60 13.63
C THR A 168 -9.23 13.93 13.59
N LYS A 169 -8.09 13.98 14.27
CA LYS A 169 -7.19 15.14 14.33
C LYS A 169 -5.74 14.75 14.07
N ILE A 170 -5.01 15.56 13.31
CA ILE A 170 -3.54 15.49 13.26
C ILE A 170 -2.97 16.15 14.52
N LEU A 171 -2.37 15.35 15.40
CA LEU A 171 -1.75 15.81 16.65
C LEU A 171 -0.36 16.41 16.43
N GLY A 172 0.40 15.86 15.50
CA GLY A 172 1.80 16.23 15.28
C GLY A 172 2.26 15.88 13.87
N VAL A 173 3.15 16.71 13.34
CA VAL A 173 3.83 16.50 12.06
C VAL A 173 5.28 16.95 12.27
N TYR A 174 6.23 16.05 12.02
CA TYR A 174 7.65 16.32 12.21
C TYR A 174 8.50 15.46 11.27
N THR A 175 9.77 15.81 11.14
CA THR A 175 10.76 15.00 10.43
C THR A 175 11.63 14.28 11.46
N ASP A 176 11.82 12.98 11.29
CA ASP A 176 12.67 12.21 12.18
C ASP A 176 14.15 12.25 11.81
N LYS A 177 14.98 11.53 12.59
CA LYS A 177 16.43 11.45 12.38
C LYS A 177 16.86 10.85 11.04
N ASP A 178 15.97 10.12 10.34
CA ASP A 178 16.24 9.51 9.04
C ASP A 178 15.74 10.41 7.89
N ASN A 179 15.41 11.66 8.20
CA ASN A 179 14.83 12.65 7.30
C ASN A 179 13.51 12.17 6.67
N LYS A 180 12.68 11.46 7.44
CA LYS A 180 11.36 10.97 7.02
C LYS A 180 10.26 11.74 7.72
N LYS A 181 9.20 12.09 6.98
CA LYS A 181 8.00 12.70 7.57
C LYS A 181 7.30 11.69 8.50
N VAL A 182 6.90 12.16 9.66
CA VAL A 182 6.08 11.44 10.64
C VAL A 182 4.82 12.24 10.93
N VAL A 183 3.68 11.55 10.97
CA VAL A 183 2.36 12.15 11.23
C VAL A 183 1.66 11.36 12.32
N GLU A 184 1.23 12.06 13.37
CA GLU A 184 0.46 11.50 14.47
C GLU A 184 -0.99 11.92 14.34
N THR A 185 -1.90 10.96 14.47
CA THR A 185 -3.35 11.19 14.41
C THR A 185 -4.04 10.60 15.62
N GLU A 186 -5.17 11.20 16.00
CA GLU A 186 -6.07 10.69 17.02
C GLU A 186 -7.50 10.70 16.47
N THR A 187 -8.20 9.57 16.54
CA THR A 187 -9.61 9.45 16.21
C THR A 187 -10.40 9.19 17.49
N THR A 188 -11.51 9.91 17.66
CA THR A 188 -12.42 9.76 18.80
C THR A 188 -13.84 9.42 18.35
N ILE A 189 -14.51 8.58 19.13
CA ILE A 189 -15.93 8.27 18.97
C ILE A 189 -16.62 8.54 20.31
N LYS A 190 -17.64 9.40 20.31
CA LYS A 190 -18.38 9.79 21.52
C LYS A 190 -19.63 8.93 21.70
N GLY A 191 -20.08 8.79 22.96
CA GLY A 191 -21.31 8.08 23.31
C GLY A 191 -21.17 6.56 23.40
N LEU A 192 -19.95 6.04 23.57
CA LEU A 192 -19.72 4.60 23.72
C LEU A 192 -19.64 4.22 25.20
N GLU A 193 -20.61 3.43 25.66
CA GLU A 193 -20.63 2.92 27.04
C GLU A 193 -19.42 2.02 27.34
N GLY A 194 -19.02 1.97 28.60
CA GLY A 194 -17.81 1.26 29.07
C GLY A 194 -16.51 2.04 28.88
N TYR A 195 -16.44 2.97 27.92
CA TYR A 195 -15.24 3.78 27.69
C TYR A 195 -15.14 5.00 28.63
N PRO A 196 -13.92 5.46 28.98
CA PRO A 196 -13.73 6.67 29.78
C PRO A 196 -14.45 7.88 29.20
N ASN A 197 -15.25 8.56 30.03
CA ASN A 197 -16.07 9.70 29.62
C ASN A 197 -17.01 9.40 28.44
N LYS A 198 -17.33 8.12 28.21
CA LYS A 198 -18.05 7.61 27.05
C LYS A 198 -17.38 7.90 25.71
N ILE A 199 -16.04 7.92 25.69
CA ILE A 199 -15.24 8.26 24.51
C ILE A 199 -14.25 7.13 24.22
N TYR A 200 -14.42 6.47 23.07
CA TYR A 200 -13.34 5.68 22.49
C TYR A 200 -12.32 6.60 21.85
N LYS A 201 -11.05 6.21 21.95
CA LYS A 201 -9.91 6.93 21.40
C LYS A 201 -8.90 5.93 20.84
N GLU A 202 -8.44 6.17 19.62
CA GLU A 202 -7.24 5.54 19.07
C GLU A 202 -6.28 6.57 18.51
N LYS A 203 -4.99 6.28 18.61
CA LYS A 203 -3.90 7.06 18.03
C LYS A 203 -3.13 6.20 17.04
N LYS A 204 -2.76 6.81 15.93
CA LYS A 204 -1.94 6.19 14.88
C LYS A 204 -0.79 7.12 14.52
N VAL A 205 0.42 6.57 14.49
CA VAL A 205 1.63 7.26 14.03
C VAL A 205 2.07 6.65 12.72
N PHE A 206 2.10 7.46 11.67
CA PHE A 206 2.54 7.07 10.33
C PHE A 206 3.92 7.65 10.05
N LYS A 207 4.83 6.84 9.50
CA LYS A 207 6.15 7.30 9.01
C LYS A 207 6.26 7.03 7.53
N GLU A 208 6.82 8.01 6.82
CA GLU A 208 7.08 7.93 5.39
C GLU A 208 7.79 6.61 5.03
N GLN A 209 7.27 5.93 4.01
CA GLN A 209 7.72 4.65 3.43
C GLN A 209 7.51 3.42 4.33
N LEU A 210 7.03 3.60 5.57
CA LEU A 210 6.80 2.51 6.52
C LEU A 210 5.32 2.29 6.84
N GLY A 211 4.44 3.25 6.56
CA GLY A 211 3.04 3.13 7.00
C GLY A 211 2.88 3.44 8.48
N LEU A 212 1.93 2.76 9.09
CA LEU A 212 1.69 2.77 10.53
C LEU A 212 2.92 2.21 11.26
N ILE A 213 3.54 2.99 12.14
CA ILE A 213 4.67 2.56 12.96
C ILE A 213 4.31 2.42 14.44
N GLN A 214 3.20 2.99 14.88
CA GLN A 214 2.70 2.86 16.23
C GLN A 214 1.18 3.04 16.26
N PHE A 215 0.53 2.19 17.04
CA PHE A 215 -0.89 2.24 17.34
C PHE A 215 -1.08 2.22 18.86
N SER A 216 -2.07 2.94 19.34
CA SER A 216 -2.53 2.80 20.72
C SER A 216 -4.01 3.12 20.83
N ASN A 217 -4.73 2.42 21.69
CA ASN A 217 -6.12 2.72 22.01
C ASN A 217 -6.46 2.30 23.45
N ILE A 218 -7.72 2.54 23.81
CA ILE A 218 -8.32 2.00 25.02
C ILE A 218 -9.15 0.79 24.60
N VAL A 219 -9.00 -0.33 25.30
CA VAL A 219 -9.80 -1.55 25.10
C VAL A 219 -10.66 -1.80 26.34
N LEU A 220 -11.88 -2.30 26.13
CA LEU A 220 -12.72 -2.80 27.22
C LEU A 220 -12.37 -4.27 27.44
N LEU A 221 -11.96 -4.61 28.66
CA LEU A 221 -11.75 -6.00 29.08
C LEU A 221 -13.06 -6.62 29.56
N ASN A 222 -13.86 -5.84 30.27
CA ASN A 222 -15.23 -6.13 30.67
C ASN A 222 -16.01 -4.80 30.85
N GLU A 223 -17.22 -4.84 31.41
CA GLU A 223 -18.09 -3.65 31.56
C GLU A 223 -17.48 -2.53 32.40
N ASN A 224 -16.53 -2.83 33.30
CA ASN A 224 -15.95 -1.88 34.24
C ASN A 224 -14.42 -1.74 34.13
N ASP A 225 -13.76 -2.66 33.42
CA ASP A 225 -12.30 -2.67 33.29
C ASP A 225 -11.86 -2.29 31.89
N ILE A 226 -10.91 -1.36 31.85
CA ILE A 226 -10.28 -0.89 30.63
C ILE A 226 -8.78 -1.14 30.67
N MET A 227 -8.17 -1.21 29.50
CA MET A 227 -6.71 -1.29 29.36
C MET A 227 -6.25 -0.35 28.27
N GLU A 228 -5.10 0.29 28.49
CA GLU A 228 -4.34 0.91 27.41
C GLU A 228 -3.61 -0.17 26.63
N PHE A 229 -3.95 -0.29 25.36
CA PHE A 229 -3.31 -1.23 24.46
C PHE A 229 -2.46 -0.48 23.44
N SER A 230 -1.27 -0.99 23.13
CA SER A 230 -0.41 -0.40 22.11
C SER A 230 0.47 -1.45 21.44
N TYR A 231 0.83 -1.20 20.18
CA TYR A 231 1.89 -1.92 19.48
C TYR A 231 2.70 -0.97 18.61
N LYS A 232 3.93 -1.37 18.28
CA LYS A 232 4.86 -0.59 17.45
C LYS A 232 5.61 -1.48 16.47
N LEU A 233 6.00 -0.91 15.34
CA LEU A 233 6.83 -1.57 14.36
C LEU A 233 8.20 -1.87 14.97
N ASN A 234 8.65 -3.11 14.83
CA ASN A 234 9.97 -3.55 15.24
C ASN A 234 11.04 -2.83 14.41
N LYS A 235 12.15 -2.45 15.05
CA LYS A 235 13.25 -1.71 14.42
C LYS A 235 14.06 -2.60 13.48
#